data_AF-A0A1V3X718-F1
#
_entry.id   AF-A0A1V3X718-F1
#
_cell.length_a   1.000
_cell.length_b   1.000
_cell.length_c   1.000
_cell.angle_alpha   90.00
_cell.angle_beta   90.00
_cell.angle_gamma   90.00
#
_symmetry.space_group_name_H-M   'P 1'
#
loop_
_entity.id
_entity.type
_entity.pdbx_description
1 polymer ?
#
loop_
_entity_poly.entity_id
_entity_poly.type
_entity_poly.pdbx_seq_one_letter_code
_entity_poly.pdbx_strand_id
1 'polypeptide(L)' 'MQAAKAGLLEVADIVVVNKADRDGAEQTVRDLRAETDVPIVKLAAARGDGVAELVAAIDAHHRRDSRHRRLAAPAR' A
#
# COMPACT_ATOMS: atom_id res chain seq x y z
N MET A 1 -7.26 -10.57 12.38
CA MET A 1 -7.46 -11.10 11.02
C MET A 1 -6.21 -11.86 10.64
N GLN A 2 -6.33 -13.09 10.15
CA GLN A 2 -5.23 -13.80 9.49
C GLN A 2 -5.52 -13.73 7.99
N ALA A 3 -4.83 -12.85 7.27
CA ALA A 3 -4.95 -12.76 5.81
C ALA A 3 -3.73 -12.08 5.16
N ALA A 4 -2.52 -12.37 5.64
CA ALA A 4 -1.36 -12.33 4.77
C ALA A 4 -1.03 -13.78 4.45
N LYS A 5 -1.63 -14.32 3.38
CA LYS A 5 -1.11 -15.55 2.78
C LYS A 5 0.33 -15.24 2.36
N ALA A 6 1.30 -16.03 2.83
CA ALA A 6 2.65 -16.03 2.30
C ALA A 6 2.56 -15.99 0.76
N GLY A 7 3.21 -15.01 0.14
CA GLY A 7 3.10 -14.72 -1.30
C GLY A 7 2.44 -13.39 -1.68
N LEU A 8 1.42 -12.90 -0.97
CA LEU A 8 0.70 -11.69 -1.43
C LEU A 8 1.38 -10.39 -1.01
N LEU A 9 1.89 -10.33 0.24
CA LEU A 9 2.63 -9.15 0.71
C LEU A 9 3.98 -9.00 0.01
N GLU A 10 4.56 -10.12 -0.43
CA GLU A 10 5.87 -10.18 -1.11
C GLU A 10 5.86 -9.48 -2.48
N VAL A 11 4.69 -9.35 -3.10
CA VAL A 11 4.51 -8.72 -4.42
C VAL A 11 3.72 -7.41 -4.35
N ALA A 12 3.31 -6.99 -3.15
CA ALA A 12 2.45 -5.82 -2.99
C ALA A 12 3.28 -4.54 -3.03
N ASP A 13 2.98 -3.64 -3.98
CA ASP A 13 3.60 -2.31 -4.01
C ASP A 13 3.02 -1.34 -2.98
N ILE A 14 1.77 -1.56 -2.60
CA ILE A 14 1.01 -0.78 -1.62
C ILE A 14 0.08 -1.75 -0.88
N VAL A 15 0.00 -1.62 0.43
CA VAL A 15 -0.94 -2.38 1.27
C VAL A 15 -2.01 -1.45 1.80
N VAL A 16 -3.27 -1.88 1.76
CA VAL A 16 -4.40 -1.06 2.22
C VAL A 16 -5.18 -1.78 3.32
N VAL A 17 -5.32 -1.13 4.46
CA VAL A 17 -6.17 -1.58 5.57
C VAL A 17 -7.53 -0.89 5.43
N ASN A 18 -8.50 -1.60 4.84
CA ASN A 18 -9.87 -1.12 4.71
C ASN A 18 -10.67 -1.35 6.00
N LYS A 19 -11.77 -0.59 6.17
CA LYS A 19 -12.59 -0.52 7.39
C LYS A 19 -11.78 -0.03 8.59
N ALA A 20 -10.89 0.93 8.35
CA ALA A 20 -10.03 1.52 9.36
C ALA A 20 -10.79 2.31 10.44
N ASP A 21 -12.09 2.56 10.23
CA ASP A 21 -13.02 3.12 11.21
C ASP A 21 -13.45 2.13 12.31
N ARG A 22 -12.98 0.87 12.25
CA ARG A 22 -13.33 -0.18 13.22
C ARG A 22 -12.17 -0.48 14.18
N ASP A 23 -12.54 -0.97 15.36
CA ASP A 23 -11.60 -1.45 16.35
C ASP A 23 -10.68 -2.54 15.76
N GLY A 24 -9.39 -2.48 16.12
CA GLY A 24 -8.37 -3.40 15.64
C GLY A 24 -7.67 -3.00 14.34
N ALA A 25 -8.10 -1.92 13.67
CA ALA A 25 -7.42 -1.39 12.49
C ALA A 25 -5.97 -0.95 12.79
N GLU A 26 -5.75 -0.23 13.89
CA GLU A 26 -4.40 0.20 14.30
C GLU A 26 -3.48 -0.98 14.62
N GLN A 27 -4.02 -2.04 15.24
CA GLN A 27 -3.25 -3.25 15.49
C GLN A 27 -2.85 -3.92 14.17
N THR A 28 -3.78 -4.02 13.23
CA THR A 28 -3.52 -4.60 11.89
C THR A 28 -2.43 -3.81 11.16
N VAL A 29 -2.44 -2.47 11.24
CA VAL A 29 -1.36 -1.65 10.67
C VAL A 29 -0.02 -1.91 11.34
N ARG A 30 0.02 -2.06 12.67
CA ARG A 30 1.26 -2.39 13.39
C ARG A 30 1.81 -3.74 12.96
N ASP A 31 0.96 -4.76 12.86
CA ASP A 31 1.36 -6.11 12.45
C ASP A 31 1.92 -6.08 11.02
N LEU A 32 1.23 -5.42 10.08
CA LEU A 32 1.69 -5.28 8.70
C LEU A 32 3.01 -4.51 8.58
N ARG A 33 3.24 -3.49 9.41
CA ARG A 33 4.53 -2.76 9.45
C ARG A 33 5.69 -3.64 9.92
N ALA A 34 5.43 -4.70 10.68
CA ALA A 34 6.45 -5.65 11.08
C ALA A 34 6.76 -6.67 9.98
N GLU A 35 5.85 -6.85 9.01
CA GLU A 35 5.97 -7.84 7.93
C GLU A 35 6.41 -7.24 6.59
N THR A 36 6.28 -5.93 6.38
CA THR A 36 6.65 -5.28 5.11
C THR A 36 7.01 -3.79 5.28
N ASP A 37 7.92 -3.32 4.44
CA ASP A 37 8.34 -1.91 4.35
C ASP A 37 7.55 -1.11 3.31
N VAL A 38 6.63 -1.75 2.58
CA VAL A 38 5.85 -1.08 1.54
C VAL A 38 4.83 -0.10 2.16
N PRO A 39 4.42 0.96 1.44
CA PRO A 39 3.45 1.92 1.96
C PRO A 39 2.15 1.25 2.42
N ILE A 40 1.73 1.56 3.65
CA ILE A 40 0.46 1.10 4.22
C ILE A 40 -0.51 2.28 4.33
N VAL A 41 -1.68 2.17 3.70
CA VAL A 41 -2.74 3.19 3.71
C VAL A 41 -3.94 2.68 4.50
N LYS A 42 -4.46 3.50 5.42
CA LYS A 42 -5.74 3.24 6.11
C LYS A 42 -6.88 3.85 5.32
N LEU A 43 -7.99 3.12 5.23
CA LEU A 43 -9.13 3.44 4.38
C LEU A 43 -10.44 3.01 5.06
N ALA A 44 -11.49 3.81 4.95
CA ALA A 44 -12.87 3.38 5.22
C ALA A 44 -13.71 3.56 3.95
N ALA A 45 -13.66 2.57 3.05
CA ALA A 45 -14.22 2.69 1.70
C ALA A 45 -15.71 3.08 1.67
N ALA A 46 -16.50 2.61 2.64
CA ALA A 46 -17.92 2.93 2.73
C ALA A 46 -18.21 4.40 3.09
N ARG A 47 -17.24 5.10 3.69
CA ARG A 47 -17.33 6.51 4.08
C ARG A 47 -16.57 7.42 3.10
N GLY A 48 -15.68 6.86 2.29
CA GLY A 48 -14.79 7.60 1.40
C GLY A 48 -13.49 8.08 2.07
N ASP A 49 -13.30 7.81 3.37
CA ASP A 49 -12.12 8.24 4.12
C ASP A 49 -10.87 7.49 3.64
N GLY A 50 -9.76 8.20 3.42
CA GLY A 50 -8.49 7.60 3.01
C GLY A 50 -8.34 7.33 1.51
N VAL A 51 -9.38 7.60 0.70
CA VAL A 51 -9.35 7.37 -0.75
C VAL A 51 -8.38 8.33 -1.45
N ALA A 52 -8.35 9.60 -1.05
CA ALA A 52 -7.44 10.58 -1.63
C ALA A 52 -5.97 10.23 -1.36
N GLU A 53 -5.68 9.75 -0.15
CA GLU A 53 -4.38 9.26 0.27
C GLU A 53 -3.96 8.01 -0.51
N LEU A 54 -4.88 7.09 -0.76
CA LEU A 54 -4.64 5.92 -1.59
C LEU A 54 -4.29 6.32 -3.03
N VAL A 55 -5.06 7.23 -3.64
CA VAL A 55 -4.78 7.75 -4.99
C VAL A 55 -3.40 8.41 -5.04
N ALA A 56 -3.08 9.24 -4.05
CA ALA A 56 -1.77 9.88 -3.98
C ALA A 56 -0.61 8.86 -3.85
N ALA A 57 -0.82 7.77 -3.10
CA ALA A 57 0.15 6.69 -2.96
C ALA A 57 0.36 5.94 -4.29
N ILE A 58 -0.72 5.63 -5.02
CA ILE A 58 -0.66 5.00 -6.36
C ILE A 58 0.10 5.90 -7.33
N ASP A 59 -0.23 7.19 -7.38
CA ASP A 59 0.47 8.15 -8.25
C ASP A 59 1.96 8.27 -7.91
N ALA A 60 2.31 8.26 -6.63
CA ALA A 60 3.69 8.28 -6.18
C ALA A 60 4.44 7.00 -6.60
N HIS A 61 3.79 5.84 -6.49
CA HIS A 61 4.34 4.57 -6.93
C HIS A 61 4.58 4.57 -8.46
N HIS A 62 3.59 4.95 -9.28
CA HIS A 62 3.73 5.08 -10.73
C HIS A 62 4.87 6.03 -11.15
N ARG A 63 5.07 7.14 -10.43
CA ARG A 63 6.20 8.06 -10.68
C ARG A 63 7.56 7.43 -10.38
N ARG A 64 7.67 6.59 -9.35
CA ARG A 64 8.90 5.86 -9.02
C ARG A 64 9.20 4.79 -10.06
N ASP A 65 8.19 4.01 -10.44
CA ASP A 65 8.31 2.98 -11.48
C ASP A 65 8.72 3.54 -12.84
N SER A 66 8.10 4.65 -13.25
CA SER A 66 8.46 5.32 -14.49
C SER A 66 9.86 5.97 -14.44
N ARG A 67 10.36 6.36 -13.26
CA ARG A 67 11.78 6.74 -13.10
C ARG A 67 12.70 5.52 -13.24
N HIS A 68 12.37 4.42 -12.58
CA HIS A 68 13.15 3.18 -12.68
C HIS A 68 13.27 2.70 -14.14
N ARG A 69 12.15 2.71 -14.88
CA ARG A 69 12.12 2.34 -16.31
C ARG A 69 12.92 3.29 -17.20
N ARG A 70 12.94 4.60 -16.90
CA ARG A 70 13.74 5.58 -17.65
C ARG A 70 15.24 5.42 -17.44
N LEU A 71 15.66 5.08 -16.22
CA LEU A 71 17.06 4.82 -15.91
C LEU A 71 17.54 3.46 -16.45
N ALA A 72 16.62 2.49 -16.61
CA ALA A 72 16.91 1.18 -17.17
C ALA A 72 16.83 1.12 -18.71
N ALA A 73 16.35 2.18 -19.38
CA ALA A 73 16.31 2.23 -20.84
C ALA A 73 17.73 2.52 -21.38
N PRO A 74 18.29 1.69 -22.28
CA PRO A 74 19.61 1.95 -22.84
C PRO A 74 19.58 3.25 -23.64
N ALA A 75 20.54 4.14 -23.35
CA ALA A 75 20.82 5.31 -24.18
C ALA A 75 21.07 4.81 -25.61
N ARG A 76 20.20 5.23 -26.53
CA ARG A 76 20.42 5.05 -27.97
C ARG A 76 21.50 6.02 -28.45
#